data_AF-A0AAN8WBE8-F1
#
_entry.id   AF-A0AAN8WBE8-F1
#
_cell.length_a   1.000
_cell.length_b   1.000
_cell.length_c   1.000
_cell.angle_alpha   90.00
_cell.angle_beta   90.00
_cell.angle_gamma   90.00
#
_symmetry.space_group_name_H-M   'P 1'
#
loop_
_entity.id
_entity.type
_entity.pdbx_description
1 polymer ?
#
loop_
_entity_poly.entity_id
_entity_poly.type
_entity_poly.pdbx_seq_one_letter_code
_entity_poly.pdbx_strand_id
1 'polypeptide(L)' 'IIELFQKCHLDHPIGKFFGECTELKTKLDRCFREEKAVKRKANFEEGKQRMERLQALRKEMAGRSEENL' A
#
# COMPACT_ATOMS: atom_id res chain seq x y z
N ILE A 1 13.15 2.91 -13.93
CA ILE A 1 13.25 4.17 -13.14
C ILE A 1 14.11 3.99 -11.88
N ILE A 2 13.90 2.94 -11.09
CA ILE A 2 14.68 2.69 -9.86
C ILE A 2 16.19 2.58 -10.14
N GLU A 3 16.59 1.80 -11.14
CA GLU A 3 18.00 1.64 -11.53
C GLU A 3 18.65 2.95 -11.99
N LEU A 4 17.92 3.77 -12.74
CA LEU A 4 18.38 5.10 -13.20
C LEU A 4 18.58 6.07 -12.02
N PHE A 5 17.69 6.01 -11.03
CA PHE A 5 17.83 6.81 -9.81
C PHE A 5 19.04 6.37 -8.96
N GLN A 6 19.25 5.05 -8.83
CA GLN A 6 20.41 4.50 -8.14
C GLN A 6 21.71 4.87 -8.86
N LYS A 7 21.74 4.77 -10.19
CA LYS A 7 22.90 5.19 -10.99
C LYS A 7 23.20 6.69 -10.82
N CYS A 8 22.19 7.55 -10.83
CA CYS A 8 22.37 8.98 -10.57
C CYS A 8 22.97 9.25 -9.18
N HIS A 9 22.57 8.50 -8.16
CA HIS A 9 23.16 8.62 -6.82
C HIS A 9 24.61 8.10 -6.72
N LEU A 10 24.97 7.11 -7.53
CA LEU A 10 26.33 6.56 -7.60
C LEU A 10 27.27 7.50 -8.35
N ASP A 11 26.80 8.06 -9.46
CA ASP A 11 27.56 9.00 -10.30
C ASP A 11 27.71 10.37 -9.62
N HIS A 12 26.73 10.78 -8.80
CA HIS A 12 26.69 12.08 -8.11
C HIS A 12 26.54 11.95 -6.58
N PRO A 13 27.58 11.46 -5.87
CA PRO A 13 27.51 11.22 -4.42
C PRO A 13 27.29 12.50 -3.59
N ILE A 14 27.79 13.65 -4.06
CA ILE A 14 27.57 14.98 -3.45
C ILE A 14 26.31 15.64 -4.05
N GLY A 15 26.11 15.50 -5.36
CA GLY A 15 24.98 16.07 -6.12
C GLY A 15 23.59 15.56 -5.70
N LYS A 16 23.52 14.41 -5.02
CA LYS A 16 22.29 13.92 -4.38
C LYS A 16 21.68 14.94 -3.40
N PHE A 17 22.52 15.75 -2.74
CA PHE A 17 22.08 16.76 -1.77
C PHE A 17 21.72 18.10 -2.43
N PHE A 18 22.18 18.33 -3.66
CA PHE A 18 21.94 19.56 -4.43
C PHE A 18 20.81 19.42 -5.45
N GLY A 19 20.20 18.24 -5.55
CA GLY A 19 18.98 18.04 -6.32
C GLY A 19 19.19 17.65 -7.79
N GLU A 20 20.41 17.26 -8.21
CA GLU A 20 20.67 16.77 -9.58
C GLU A 20 19.77 15.58 -9.97
N CYS A 21 19.43 14.73 -9.01
CA CYS A 21 18.57 13.56 -9.25
C CYS A 21 17.07 13.81 -8.98
N THR A 22 16.63 15.06 -8.78
CA THR A 22 15.26 15.41 -8.35
C THR A 22 14.20 15.06 -9.40
N GLU A 23 14.53 15.15 -10.69
CA GLU A 23 13.57 14.81 -11.75
C GLU A 23 13.28 13.30 -11.77
N LEU A 24 14.33 12.48 -11.67
CA LEU A 24 14.23 11.02 -11.57
C LEU A 24 13.49 10.61 -10.30
N LYS A 25 13.75 11.28 -9.17
CA LYS A 25 13.03 11.10 -7.92
C LYS A 25 11.54 11.39 -8.06
N THR A 26 11.18 12.51 -8.70
CA THR A 26 9.79 12.93 -8.90
C THR A 26 9.00 11.90 -9.71
N LYS A 27 9.61 11.39 -10.79
CA LYS A 27 9.02 10.33 -11.61
C LYS A 27 8.83 9.04 -10.82
N LEU A 28 9.81 8.65 -10.01
CA LEU A 28 9.72 7.47 -9.15
C LEU A 28 8.61 7.61 -8.09
N ASP A 29 8.56 8.76 -7.41
CA ASP A 29 7.54 9.05 -6.40
C ASP A 29 6.14 9.06 -6.98
N ARG A 30 5.97 9.55 -8.22
CA ARG A 30 4.70 9.50 -8.93
C ARG A 30 4.24 8.06 -9.15
N CYS A 31 5.11 7.19 -9.67
CA CYS A 31 4.79 5.78 -9.86
C CYS A 31 4.38 5.10 -8.55
N PHE A 32 5.13 5.32 -7.47
CA PHE A 32 4.78 4.72 -6.17
C PHE A 32 3.49 5.27 -5.58
N ARG A 33 3.16 6.54 -5.81
CA ARG A 33 1.89 7.14 -5.37
C ARG A 33 0.71 6.53 -6.10
N GLU A 34 0.82 6.35 -7.42
CA GLU A 34 -0.21 5.71 -8.25
C GLU A 34 -0.42 4.26 -7.81
N GLU A 35 0.66 3.49 -7.64
CA GLU A 35 0.58 2.10 -7.18
C GLU A 35 -0.03 1.99 -5.77
N LYS A 36 0.37 2.88 -4.85
CA LYS A 36 -0.17 2.94 -3.50
C LYS A 36 -1.65 3.34 -3.47
N ALA A 37 -2.13 4.13 -4.42
CA ALA A 37 -3.54 4.48 -4.53
C ALA A 37 -4.37 3.27 -4.97
N VAL A 38 -3.91 2.54 -5.99
CA VAL A 38 -4.55 1.31 -6.46
C VAL A 38 -4.62 0.26 -5.35
N LYS A 39 -3.50 -0.02 -4.67
CA LYS A 39 -3.44 -0.98 -3.56
C LYS A 39 -4.33 -0.57 -2.39
N ARG A 40 -4.42 0.73 -2.06
CA ARG A 40 -5.31 1.19 -0.98
C ARG A 40 -6.78 0.93 -1.28
N LYS A 41 -7.21 1.10 -2.54
CA LYS A 41 -8.59 0.80 -2.94
C LYS A 41 -8.90 -0.69 -2.80
N ALA A 42 -8.03 -1.56 -3.33
CA ALA A 42 -8.18 -3.00 -3.21
C ALA A 42 -8.22 -3.46 -1.73
N ASN A 43 -7.28 -2.98 -0.91
CA ASN A 43 -7.24 -3.31 0.52
C ASN A 43 -8.48 -2.84 1.29
N PHE A 44 -9.07 -1.70 0.89
CA PHE A 44 -10.30 -1.20 1.50
C PHE A 44 -11.49 -2.10 1.20
N GLU A 45 -11.63 -2.52 -0.07
CA GLU A 45 -12.70 -3.43 -0.50
C GLU A 45 -12.57 -4.80 0.16
N GLU A 46 -11.36 -5.37 0.19
CA GLU A 46 -11.07 -6.63 0.89
C GLU A 46 -11.32 -6.51 2.40
N GLY A 47 -10.93 -5.40 3.01
CA GLY A 47 -11.17 -5.10 4.43
C GLY A 47 -12.66 -5.07 4.76
N LYS A 48 -13.48 -4.46 3.90
CA LYS A 48 -14.94 -4.43 4.05
C LYS A 48 -15.53 -5.83 3.99
N GLN A 49 -15.19 -6.62 2.97
CA GLN A 49 -15.68 -7.99 2.83
C GLN A 49 -15.23 -8.90 3.99
N ARG A 50 -14.02 -8.69 4.51
CA ARG A 50 -13.53 -9.43 5.68
C ARG A 50 -14.31 -9.08 6.93
N MET A 51 -14.59 -7.79 7.15
CA MET A 51 -15.39 -7.35 8.30
C MET A 51 -16.81 -7.92 8.24
N GLU A 52 -17.47 -7.87 7.09
CA GLU A 52 -18.81 -8.43 6.91
C GLU A 52 -18.86 -9.93 7.22
N ARG A 53 -17.88 -10.70 6.71
CA ARG A 53 -17.75 -12.13 7.02
C ARG A 53 -17.54 -12.39 8.51
N LEU A 54 -16.67 -11.61 9.16
CA LEU A 54 -16.43 -11.75 10.61
C LEU A 54 -17.69 -11.44 11.43
N GLN A 55 -18.49 -10.44 11.03
CA GLN A 55 -19.74 -10.12 11.69
C GLN A 55 -20.79 -11.22 11.53
N ALA A 56 -20.91 -11.80 10.33
CA ALA A 56 -21.81 -12.93 10.08
C ALA A 56 -21.43 -14.13 10.96
N LEU A 57 -20.15 -14.53 10.94
CA LEU A 57 -19.65 -15.63 11.78
C LEU A 57 -19.89 -15.38 13.27
N ARG A 58 -19.70 -14.14 13.74
CA ARG A 58 -19.98 -13.79 15.15
C ARG A 58 -21.46 -13.94 15.50
N LYS A 59 -22.37 -13.54 14.61
CA LYS A 59 -23.82 -13.70 14.83
C LYS A 59 -24.24 -15.17 14.83
N GLU A 60 -23.71 -15.97 13.90
CA GLU A 60 -23.95 -17.42 13.86
C GLU A 60 -23.47 -18.11 15.13
N MET A 61 -22.27 -17.76 15.63
CA MET A 61 -21.77 -18.31 16.89
C MET A 61 -22.61 -17.90 18.10
N ALA A 62 -23.10 -16.65 18.14
CA ALA A 62 -23.99 -16.19 19.21
C ALA A 62 -25.33 -16.94 19.18
N GLY A 63 -25.97 -17.06 18.01
CA GLY A 63 -27.22 -17.82 17.87
C GLY A 63 -27.05 -19.31 18.24
N ARG A 64 -25.94 -19.92 17.81
CA ARG A 64 -25.61 -21.31 18.19
C ARG A 64 -25.36 -21.46 19.69
N SER A 65 -24.80 -20.45 20.37
CA SER A 65 -24.63 -20.50 21.82
C SER A 65 -25.96 -20.42 22.58
N GLU A 66 -26.94 -19.68 22.04
CA GLU A 66 -28.29 -19.59 22.60
C GLU A 66 -29.12 -20.86 22.35
N GLU A 67 -28.92 -21.54 21.22
CA GLU A 67 -29.64 -22.78 20.87
C GLU A 67 -29.12 -24.03 21.61
N ASN A 68 -27.90 -23.97 22.17
CA ASN A 68 -27.30 -25.06 22.96
C ASN A 68 -27.48 -24.89 24.49
N LEU A 69 -28.30 -23.94 24.94
CA LEU A 69 -28.66 -23.70 26.35
C LEU A 69 -30.11 -24.16 26.62
#